data_AF-A0A9P4WF48-F1
#
_entry.id   AF-A0A9P4WF48-F1
#
_cell.length_a   1.000
_cell.length_b   1.000
_cell.length_c   1.000
_cell.angle_alpha   90.00
_cell.angle_beta   90.00
_cell.angle_gamma   90.00
#
_symmetry.space_group_name_H-M   'P 1'
#
loop_
_entity.id
_entity.type
_entity.pdbx_description
1 polymer ?
#
loop_
_entity_poly.entity_id
_entity_poly.type
_entity_poly.pdbx_seq_one_letter_code
_entity_poly.pdbx_strand_id
1 'polypeptide(L)'
;TVAPGGVVRKPRGPPHKPKQSGHALWVGNLPTTVSLVELKDHFSRDATEDIESLSLIIRSRCAFVNYRTEAACTAAERRFHKSRFNGAVLVCRLRRSSVPTCKHLTASDVTLSVEQPQDRLPATSDQDKPTAGAVTVRQVRANDNIDERRINVPARYFILKSLTILDLQLSVRHGVWVTQRHNEDALNQAFQSTNNVYLFFSANKSGEFFGYARMASRLLEGGVEPSCMGVKVVPNDMQDALDAPKVTMTPATRWAPRGRVVDDSARGTVFWEAGPSTSESAAEAPKAAEPSSTERGASLVAHGQGKPFRIQWISTTRLPFYRTRGLRNPWNANREVKRARDGTELEADVGERLLQLFLHS
;
A
#
# COMPACT_ATOMS: atom_id res chain seq x y z
N THR A 1 31.85 0.26 -27.81
CA THR A 1 31.81 -0.43 -26.50
C THR A 1 30.44 -0.21 -25.90
N VAL A 2 29.56 -1.21 -26.00
CA VAL A 2 28.16 -1.15 -25.56
C VAL A 2 28.12 -1.31 -24.03
N ALA A 3 27.46 -0.39 -23.34
CA ALA A 3 27.29 -0.42 -21.89
C ALA A 3 26.49 -1.67 -21.45
N PRO A 4 26.83 -2.33 -20.31
CA PRO A 4 26.09 -3.48 -19.83
C PRO A 4 24.70 -3.02 -19.34
N GLY A 5 23.66 -3.60 -19.92
CA GLY A 5 22.26 -3.31 -19.61
C GLY A 5 21.94 -3.62 -18.15
N GLY A 6 21.49 -2.60 -17.41
CA GLY A 6 21.07 -2.73 -16.02
C GLY A 6 19.85 -3.64 -15.88
N VAL A 7 19.97 -4.63 -15.00
CA VAL A 7 18.91 -5.56 -14.61
C VAL A 7 17.86 -4.80 -13.79
N VAL A 8 16.58 -4.81 -14.21
CA VAL A 8 15.50 -4.15 -13.47
C VAL A 8 14.51 -5.19 -12.95
N ARG A 9 14.46 -5.37 -11.62
CA ARG A 9 13.41 -6.15 -10.95
C ARG A 9 12.16 -5.29 -10.74
N LYS A 10 10.98 -5.91 -10.77
CA LYS A 10 9.71 -5.23 -10.45
C LYS A 10 9.83 -4.62 -9.04
N PRO A 11 9.43 -3.35 -8.83
CA PRO A 11 9.45 -2.74 -7.50
C PRO A 11 8.62 -3.56 -6.53
N ARG A 12 9.12 -3.68 -5.31
CA ARG A 12 8.43 -4.40 -4.23
C ARG A 12 7.20 -3.60 -3.86
N GLY A 13 6.05 -4.02 -4.40
CA GLY A 13 4.75 -3.43 -4.11
C GLY A 13 4.41 -3.41 -2.63
N PRO A 14 3.23 -2.90 -2.23
CA PRO A 14 2.76 -3.03 -0.86
C PRO A 14 2.95 -4.44 -0.31
N PRO A 15 3.25 -4.59 1.00
CA PRO A 15 3.44 -5.89 1.61
C PRO A 15 2.25 -6.80 1.37
N HIS A 16 2.51 -8.05 1.02
CA HIS A 16 1.45 -9.01 0.79
C HIS A 16 0.70 -9.29 2.10
N LYS A 17 -0.62 -9.14 2.09
CA LYS A 17 -1.47 -9.52 3.22
C LYS A 17 -1.90 -10.98 3.04
N PRO A 18 -1.90 -11.80 4.11
CA PRO A 18 -2.42 -13.15 4.03
C PRO A 18 -3.91 -13.14 3.64
N LYS A 19 -4.41 -14.20 3.02
CA LYS A 19 -5.85 -14.44 2.83
C LYS A 19 -6.62 -14.27 4.14
N GLN A 20 -7.69 -13.51 4.12
CA GLN A 20 -8.55 -13.23 5.28
C GLN A 20 -9.99 -13.55 4.92
N SER A 21 -10.55 -14.61 5.50
CA SER A 21 -11.97 -15.00 5.41
C SER A 21 -12.90 -14.17 6.30
N GLY A 22 -12.34 -13.38 7.21
CA GLY A 22 -13.10 -12.71 8.29
C GLY A 22 -13.24 -13.56 9.55
N HIS A 23 -13.01 -14.88 9.49
CA HIS A 23 -13.02 -15.78 10.64
C HIS A 23 -11.60 -16.04 11.13
N ALA A 24 -11.09 -15.12 11.94
CA ALA A 24 -9.72 -15.15 12.43
C ALA A 24 -9.63 -15.52 13.92
N LEU A 25 -8.73 -16.43 14.24
CA LEU A 25 -8.32 -16.78 15.59
C LEU A 25 -7.01 -16.07 15.93
N TRP A 26 -7.02 -15.24 16.97
CA TRP A 26 -5.79 -14.71 17.55
C TRP A 26 -5.19 -15.73 18.52
N VAL A 27 -3.89 -15.98 18.38
CA VAL A 27 -3.13 -16.91 19.22
C VAL A 27 -2.00 -16.13 19.87
N GLY A 28 -1.98 -16.11 21.20
CA GLY A 28 -0.94 -15.47 22.00
C GLY A 28 -0.18 -16.46 22.88
N ASN A 29 0.84 -15.93 23.56
CA ASN A 29 1.77 -16.68 24.42
C ASN A 29 2.56 -17.76 23.65
N LEU A 30 2.99 -17.42 22.43
CA LEU A 30 3.81 -18.33 21.64
C LEU A 30 5.25 -18.42 22.20
N PRO A 31 5.88 -19.61 22.18
CA PRO A 31 7.30 -19.77 22.49
C PRO A 31 8.20 -18.95 21.57
N THR A 32 9.40 -18.59 22.04
CA THR A 32 10.38 -17.83 21.24
C THR A 32 11.00 -18.64 20.11
N THR A 33 11.02 -19.97 20.23
CA THR A 33 11.62 -20.90 19.26
C THR A 33 10.62 -21.40 18.21
N VAL A 34 9.38 -20.90 18.22
CA VAL A 34 8.33 -21.42 17.36
C VAL A 34 8.59 -21.13 15.88
N SER A 35 8.45 -22.15 15.03
CA SER A 35 8.43 -21.96 13.58
C SER A 35 7.00 -21.84 13.03
N LEU A 36 6.86 -21.12 11.91
CA LEU A 36 5.60 -20.99 11.19
C LEU A 36 5.04 -22.36 10.75
N VAL A 37 5.92 -23.29 10.37
CA VAL A 37 5.55 -24.62 9.87
C VAL A 37 4.97 -25.48 10.98
N GLU A 38 5.56 -25.46 12.19
CA GLU A 38 5.02 -26.17 13.34
C GLU A 38 3.66 -25.62 13.77
N LEU A 39 3.49 -24.30 13.74
CA LEU A 39 2.19 -23.67 14.02
C LEU A 39 1.16 -24.05 12.98
N LYS A 40 1.53 -24.06 11.70
CA LYS A 40 0.65 -24.51 10.62
C LYS A 40 0.14 -25.92 10.92
N ASP A 41 1.04 -26.87 11.12
CA ASP A 41 0.67 -28.27 11.35
C ASP A 41 -0.11 -28.47 12.66
N HIS A 42 0.11 -27.65 13.67
CA HIS A 42 -0.66 -27.71 14.92
C HIS A 42 -2.09 -27.21 14.73
N PHE A 43 -2.27 -26.03 14.13
CA PHE A 43 -3.58 -25.39 13.96
C PHE A 43 -4.41 -25.96 12.81
N SER A 44 -3.81 -26.75 11.91
CA SER A 44 -4.54 -27.42 10.83
C SER A 44 -5.20 -28.74 11.27
N ARG A 45 -4.89 -29.25 12.47
CA ARG A 45 -5.50 -30.50 12.98
C ARG A 45 -7.02 -30.36 13.06
N ASP A 46 -7.73 -31.37 12.59
CA ASP A 46 -9.20 -31.44 12.46
C ASP A 46 -9.85 -30.22 11.76
N ALA A 47 -9.07 -29.50 10.94
CA ALA A 47 -9.50 -28.34 10.16
C ALA A 47 -8.69 -28.22 8.85
N THR A 48 -8.24 -29.36 8.30
CA THR A 48 -7.28 -29.41 7.19
C THR A 48 -7.81 -28.71 5.93
N GLU A 49 -9.10 -28.83 5.63
CA GLU A 49 -9.72 -28.18 4.46
C GLU A 49 -10.20 -26.74 4.75
N ASP A 50 -10.32 -26.40 6.04
CA ASP A 50 -10.86 -25.13 6.52
C ASP A 50 -9.78 -24.07 6.77
N ILE A 51 -8.53 -24.45 7.05
CA ILE A 51 -7.47 -23.47 7.29
C ILE A 51 -7.07 -22.74 5.99
N GLU A 52 -7.08 -21.41 5.99
CA GLU A 52 -6.77 -20.59 4.81
C GLU A 52 -5.39 -19.96 4.88
N SER A 53 -5.04 -19.40 6.04
CA SER A 53 -3.76 -18.72 6.24
C SER A 53 -3.35 -18.66 7.70
N LEU A 54 -2.05 -18.58 7.93
CA LEU A 54 -1.47 -18.40 9.26
C LEU A 54 -0.36 -17.37 9.18
N SER A 55 -0.45 -16.31 10.00
CA SER A 55 0.57 -15.26 10.06
C SER A 55 1.23 -15.22 11.42
N LEU A 56 2.57 -15.22 11.45
CA LEU A 56 3.36 -15.22 12.68
C LEU A 56 3.95 -13.82 12.92
N ILE A 57 3.66 -13.25 14.07
CA ILE A 57 4.22 -11.98 14.54
C ILE A 57 5.20 -12.26 15.66
N ILE A 58 6.44 -12.56 15.27
CA ILE A 58 7.52 -12.97 16.18
C ILE A 58 7.74 -11.95 17.30
N ARG A 59 7.74 -10.65 16.98
CA ARG A 59 8.00 -9.55 17.93
C ARG A 59 7.04 -9.54 19.12
N SER A 60 5.76 -9.84 18.88
CA SER A 60 4.72 -9.87 19.91
C SER A 60 4.35 -11.29 20.33
N ARG A 61 5.09 -12.30 19.88
CA ARG A 61 4.87 -13.71 20.17
C ARG A 61 3.41 -14.12 20.01
N CYS A 62 2.81 -13.69 18.90
CA CYS A 62 1.43 -13.99 18.58
C CYS A 62 1.27 -14.36 17.10
N ALA A 63 0.17 -15.02 16.77
CA ALA A 63 -0.18 -15.40 15.42
C ALA A 63 -1.67 -15.13 15.14
N PHE A 64 -2.00 -14.96 13.87
CA PHE A 64 -3.39 -15.00 13.41
C PHE A 64 -3.57 -16.19 12.48
N VAL A 65 -4.58 -17.01 12.77
CA VAL A 65 -5.00 -18.14 11.95
C VAL A 65 -6.36 -17.79 11.35
N ASN A 66 -6.49 -17.86 10.03
CA ASN A 66 -7.76 -17.64 9.34
C ASN A 66 -8.32 -18.99 8.90
N TYR A 67 -9.60 -19.22 9.21
CA TYR A 67 -10.35 -20.39 8.78
C TYR A 67 -11.46 -19.97 7.82
N ARG A 68 -11.86 -20.84 6.92
CA ARG A 68 -12.90 -20.59 5.93
C ARG A 68 -14.26 -20.31 6.57
N THR A 69 -14.56 -20.94 7.69
CA THR A 69 -15.87 -20.87 8.36
C THR A 69 -15.77 -20.43 9.82
N GLU A 70 -16.83 -19.79 10.32
CA GLU A 70 -16.96 -19.44 11.74
C GLU A 70 -16.97 -20.68 12.64
N ALA A 71 -17.60 -21.77 12.17
CA ALA A 71 -17.68 -23.04 12.88
C ALA A 71 -16.29 -23.64 13.10
N ALA A 72 -15.44 -23.69 12.06
CA ALA A 72 -14.07 -24.16 12.17
C ALA A 72 -13.23 -23.26 13.10
N CYS A 73 -13.40 -21.93 13.02
CA CYS A 73 -12.71 -20.99 13.89
C CYS A 73 -13.08 -21.17 15.38
N THR A 74 -14.38 -21.36 15.67
CA THR A 74 -14.89 -21.60 17.02
C THR A 74 -14.46 -22.97 17.56
N ALA A 75 -14.48 -24.00 16.72
CA ALA A 75 -13.98 -25.32 17.07
C ALA A 75 -12.47 -25.28 17.40
N ALA A 76 -11.70 -24.55 16.60
CA ALA A 76 -10.26 -24.34 16.84
C ALA A 76 -9.99 -23.57 18.13
N GLU A 77 -10.76 -22.52 18.46
CA GLU A 77 -10.64 -21.84 19.75
C GLU A 77 -10.84 -22.82 20.91
N ARG A 78 -11.95 -23.56 20.92
CA ARG A 78 -12.27 -24.53 21.99
C ARG A 78 -11.19 -25.59 22.15
N ARG A 79 -10.60 -26.03 21.04
CA ARG A 79 -9.56 -27.04 21.03
C ARG A 79 -8.22 -26.53 21.57
N PHE A 80 -7.79 -25.36 21.11
CA PHE A 80 -6.42 -24.89 21.33
C PHE A 80 -6.29 -23.89 22.49
N HIS A 81 -7.39 -23.26 22.92
CA HIS A 81 -7.38 -22.38 24.08
C HIS A 81 -6.94 -23.14 25.34
N LYS A 82 -5.93 -22.64 26.05
CA LYS A 82 -5.29 -23.28 27.21
C LYS A 82 -4.60 -24.62 26.93
N SER A 83 -4.46 -25.01 25.66
CA SER A 83 -3.67 -26.18 25.28
C SER A 83 -2.17 -25.90 25.41
N ARG A 84 -1.36 -26.96 25.53
CA ARG A 84 0.10 -26.85 25.58
C ARG A 84 0.70 -26.99 24.18
N PHE A 85 1.60 -26.08 23.84
CA PHE A 85 2.39 -26.10 22.61
C PHE A 85 3.85 -25.77 22.93
N ASN A 86 4.76 -26.71 22.66
CA ASN A 86 6.19 -26.62 22.96
C ASN A 86 6.48 -26.05 24.36
N GLY A 87 5.76 -26.53 25.37
CA GLY A 87 5.90 -26.14 26.78
C GLY A 87 5.13 -24.89 27.21
N ALA A 88 4.64 -24.06 26.28
CA ALA A 88 3.82 -22.88 26.58
C ALA A 88 2.32 -23.20 26.56
N VAL A 89 1.54 -22.51 27.39
CA VAL A 89 0.07 -22.60 27.38
C VAL A 89 -0.49 -21.52 26.45
N LEU A 90 -1.15 -21.94 25.38
CA LEU A 90 -1.65 -21.04 24.35
C LEU A 90 -2.86 -20.24 24.84
N VAL A 91 -2.94 -18.98 24.40
CA VAL A 91 -4.11 -18.13 24.59
C VAL A 91 -4.75 -17.90 23.23
N CYS A 92 -5.85 -18.61 22.95
CA CYS A 92 -6.63 -18.41 21.73
C CYS A 92 -7.82 -17.49 22.03
N ARG A 93 -8.10 -16.53 21.15
CA ARG A 93 -9.27 -15.64 21.23
C ARG A 93 -9.86 -15.43 19.85
N LEU A 94 -11.17 -15.60 19.72
CA LEU A 94 -11.88 -15.21 18.50
C LEU A 94 -11.71 -13.70 18.26
N ARG A 95 -11.29 -13.35 17.04
CA ARG A 95 -11.26 -11.95 16.63
C ARG A 95 -12.67 -11.54 16.25
N ARG A 96 -13.25 -10.57 16.97
CA ARG A 96 -14.50 -9.92 16.54
C ARG A 96 -14.21 -9.16 15.24
N SER A 97 -14.75 -9.65 14.13
CA SER A 97 -14.73 -8.94 12.86
C SER A 97 -15.64 -7.72 12.97
N SER A 98 -15.08 -6.56 13.34
CA SER A 98 -15.68 -5.29 12.95
C SER A 98 -15.43 -5.13 11.46
N VAL A 99 -16.25 -5.77 10.63
CA VAL A 99 -16.39 -5.33 9.25
C VAL A 99 -16.98 -3.93 9.35
N PRO A 100 -16.31 -2.85 8.90
CA PRO A 100 -17.03 -1.61 8.63
C PRO A 100 -17.85 -1.88 7.37
N THR A 101 -18.99 -2.55 7.53
CA THR A 101 -20.01 -2.53 6.50
C THR A 101 -20.43 -1.07 6.44
N CYS A 102 -20.05 -0.41 5.34
CA CYS A 102 -20.55 0.89 4.97
C CYS A 102 -22.06 0.74 4.75
N LYS A 103 -22.82 0.81 5.85
CA LYS A 103 -24.25 1.06 5.78
C LYS A 103 -24.38 2.54 5.53
N HIS A 104 -24.62 2.83 4.26
CA HIS A 104 -25.37 3.98 3.79
C HIS A 104 -26.56 4.18 4.75
N LEU A 105 -26.42 5.08 5.72
CA LEU A 105 -27.57 5.65 6.42
C LEU A 105 -27.91 6.91 5.65
N THR A 106 -28.90 6.78 4.79
CA THR A 106 -29.67 7.88 4.26
C THR A 106 -30.22 8.67 5.45
N ALA A 107 -29.83 9.93 5.55
CA ALA A 107 -30.42 10.87 6.46
C ALA A 107 -31.86 11.15 6.00
N SER A 108 -32.81 10.52 6.67
CA SER A 108 -34.23 10.88 6.62
C SER A 108 -34.72 11.03 8.06
N ASP A 109 -35.23 12.22 8.36
CA ASP A 109 -36.11 12.58 9.46
C ASP A 109 -35.70 12.23 10.89
N VAL A 110 -35.19 13.25 11.60
CA VAL A 110 -35.86 13.75 12.82
C VAL A 110 -35.73 15.27 12.86
N THR A 111 -36.82 15.96 12.56
CA THR A 111 -37.10 17.35 12.93
C THR A 111 -37.41 17.43 14.43
N LEU A 112 -36.71 18.29 15.16
CA LEU A 112 -37.27 18.97 16.34
C LEU A 112 -36.76 20.41 16.38
N SER A 113 -37.69 21.31 16.08
CA SER A 113 -37.60 22.76 16.15
C SER A 113 -37.58 23.24 17.60
N VAL A 114 -36.77 24.26 17.90
CA VAL A 114 -37.06 25.29 18.92
C VAL A 114 -36.55 26.64 18.40
N GLU A 115 -37.35 27.67 18.68
CA GLU A 115 -37.52 28.92 17.94
C GLU A 115 -36.45 30.02 18.14
N GLN A 116 -36.44 30.90 17.12
CA GLN A 116 -36.05 32.32 16.96
C GLN A 116 -36.06 33.25 18.20
N PRO A 117 -35.42 34.46 18.20
CA PRO A 117 -35.72 35.58 17.25
C PRO A 117 -34.52 36.46 16.79
N GLN A 118 -34.51 36.88 15.51
CA GLN A 118 -34.75 38.24 14.95
C GLN A 118 -33.69 39.32 15.24
N ASP A 119 -33.01 39.80 14.18
CA ASP A 119 -33.00 41.21 13.72
C ASP A 119 -31.99 41.39 12.56
N ARG A 120 -32.44 41.62 11.31
CA ARG A 120 -32.82 42.90 10.65
C ARG A 120 -31.61 43.75 10.19
N LEU A 121 -31.36 43.72 8.88
CA LEU A 121 -30.50 44.66 8.14
C LEU A 121 -31.20 46.01 7.96
N PRO A 122 -30.43 47.09 7.72
CA PRO A 122 -30.55 47.85 6.46
C PRO A 122 -29.15 48.27 5.93
N ALA A 123 -28.86 48.84 4.76
CA ALA A 123 -29.63 49.35 3.62
C ALA A 123 -28.69 49.52 2.39
N THR A 124 -29.29 49.41 1.19
CA THR A 124 -29.15 50.24 -0.04
C THR A 124 -27.89 51.12 -0.23
N SER A 125 -27.04 50.85 -1.22
CA SER A 125 -26.98 51.43 -2.58
C SER A 125 -26.54 52.90 -2.67
N ASP A 126 -25.40 53.15 -3.33
CA ASP A 126 -25.22 54.35 -4.15
C ASP A 126 -24.19 54.10 -5.27
N GLN A 127 -24.55 54.61 -6.45
CA GLN A 127 -23.74 54.69 -7.65
C GLN A 127 -22.76 55.87 -7.54
N ASP A 128 -21.55 55.74 -8.08
CA ASP A 128 -21.03 56.77 -9.00
C ASP A 128 -19.75 56.32 -9.72
N LYS A 129 -19.71 56.64 -11.02
CA LYS A 129 -18.58 56.61 -11.96
C LYS A 129 -18.40 58.09 -12.38
N PRO A 130 -17.21 58.60 -12.74
CA PRO A 130 -16.81 58.47 -14.15
C PRO A 130 -15.28 58.51 -14.43
N THR A 131 -14.92 58.00 -15.64
CA THR A 131 -13.89 58.49 -16.61
C THR A 131 -12.43 58.72 -16.17
N ALA A 132 -11.38 58.60 -16.98
CA ALA A 132 -11.09 58.15 -18.34
C ALA A 132 -9.55 58.16 -18.46
N GLY A 133 -8.97 57.37 -19.36
CA GLY A 133 -7.53 57.45 -19.62
C GLY A 133 -7.00 56.28 -20.44
N ALA A 134 -7.45 56.18 -21.69
CA ALA A 134 -6.90 55.24 -22.66
C ALA A 134 -5.52 55.71 -23.13
N VAL A 135 -4.52 54.84 -23.07
CA VAL A 135 -3.29 54.95 -23.86
C VAL A 135 -3.02 53.59 -24.50
N THR A 136 -3.20 53.55 -25.82
CA THR A 136 -2.87 52.42 -26.70
C THR A 136 -1.42 52.55 -27.13
N VAL A 137 -0.58 51.53 -26.90
CA VAL A 137 0.66 51.32 -27.65
C VAL A 137 0.73 49.88 -28.14
N ARG A 138 1.20 49.79 -29.38
CA ARG A 138 1.08 48.70 -30.34
C ARG A 138 1.80 47.41 -29.93
N GLN A 139 1.13 46.33 -30.31
CA GLN A 139 1.55 44.95 -30.29
C GLN A 139 2.66 44.68 -31.32
N VAL A 140 3.78 44.12 -30.88
CA VAL A 140 4.69 43.32 -31.73
C VAL A 140 4.58 41.89 -31.22
N ARG A 141 4.05 40.99 -32.05
CA ARG A 141 4.05 39.54 -31.80
C ARG A 141 5.27 38.93 -32.50
N ALA A 142 6.05 38.17 -31.75
CA ALA A 142 6.80 37.03 -32.26
C ALA A 142 6.63 35.89 -31.24
N ASN A 143 6.31 34.71 -31.78
CA ASN A 143 5.71 33.57 -31.11
C ASN A 143 6.59 32.91 -30.04
N ASP A 144 6.00 32.61 -28.88
CA ASP A 144 6.25 31.38 -28.10
C ASP A 144 4.94 30.98 -27.43
N ASN A 145 4.09 30.28 -28.18
CA ASN A 145 2.80 29.81 -27.71
C ASN A 145 2.97 28.48 -26.96
N ILE A 146 3.65 28.51 -25.81
CA ILE A 146 3.59 27.42 -24.83
C ILE A 146 2.27 27.59 -24.08
N ASP A 147 1.23 26.95 -24.59
CA ASP A 147 -0.10 26.67 -24.00
C ASP A 147 -0.30 27.23 -22.56
N GLU A 148 -0.58 28.53 -22.44
CA GLU A 148 -0.71 29.28 -21.16
C GLU A 148 -1.76 28.65 -20.22
N ARG A 149 -2.70 27.88 -20.77
CA ARG A 149 -3.72 27.14 -20.02
C ARG A 149 -3.14 26.01 -19.17
N ARG A 150 -1.94 25.52 -19.48
CA ARG A 150 -1.26 24.43 -18.76
C ARG A 150 -0.42 24.90 -17.56
N ILE A 151 -0.13 26.20 -17.48
CA ILE A 151 0.73 26.79 -16.43
C ILE A 151 -0.09 27.11 -15.17
N ASN A 152 -1.41 27.31 -15.30
CA ASN A 152 -2.26 27.79 -14.20
C ASN A 152 -3.00 26.69 -13.42
N VAL A 153 -2.70 25.42 -13.66
CA VAL A 153 -3.28 24.32 -12.88
C VAL A 153 -2.38 24.04 -11.68
N PRO A 154 -2.86 24.21 -10.44
CA PRO A 154 -2.04 24.00 -9.26
C PRO A 154 -1.50 22.58 -9.20
N ALA A 155 -0.26 22.45 -8.73
CA ALA A 155 0.34 21.15 -8.48
C ALA A 155 -0.38 20.45 -7.33
N ARG A 156 -0.38 19.12 -7.34
CA ARG A 156 -0.93 18.30 -6.25
C ARG A 156 0.17 17.55 -5.54
N TYR A 157 0.03 17.39 -4.23
CA TYR A 157 1.10 16.95 -3.35
C TYR A 157 0.62 15.80 -2.48
N PHE A 158 1.40 14.71 -2.41
CA PHE A 158 1.05 13.53 -1.62
C PHE A 158 2.22 13.08 -0.75
N ILE A 159 1.93 12.57 0.44
CA ILE A 159 2.89 11.84 1.28
C ILE A 159 2.71 10.35 1.05
N LEU A 160 3.78 9.67 0.64
CA LEU A 160 3.83 8.22 0.51
C LEU A 160 4.75 7.61 1.57
N LYS A 161 4.26 6.56 2.22
CA LYS A 161 4.96 5.88 3.31
C LYS A 161 5.51 4.55 2.83
N SER A 162 6.81 4.35 3.05
CA SER A 162 7.45 3.05 2.85
C SER A 162 7.57 2.30 4.17
N LEU A 163 7.45 0.98 4.13
CA LEU A 163 7.80 0.16 5.29
C LEU A 163 9.32 0.17 5.54
N THR A 164 10.12 0.15 4.48
CA THR A 164 11.58 0.05 4.57
C THR A 164 12.28 1.12 3.75
N ILE A 165 13.51 1.44 4.13
CA ILE A 165 14.39 2.34 3.37
C ILE A 165 14.82 1.66 2.07
N LEU A 166 14.98 0.34 2.06
CA LEU A 166 15.40 -0.43 0.88
C LEU A 166 14.42 -0.26 -0.29
N ASP A 167 13.12 -0.25 -0.02
CA ASP A 167 12.10 -0.01 -1.05
C ASP A 167 12.26 1.37 -1.71
N LEU A 168 12.64 2.38 -0.93
CA LEU A 168 12.90 3.72 -1.43
C LEU A 168 14.18 3.78 -2.25
N GLN A 169 15.25 3.09 -1.83
CA GLN A 169 16.49 2.97 -2.61
C GLN A 169 16.27 2.24 -3.94
N LEU A 170 15.47 1.17 -3.95
CA LEU A 170 15.07 0.49 -5.18
C LEU A 170 14.28 1.42 -6.10
N SER A 171 13.36 2.20 -5.53
CA SER A 171 12.61 3.21 -6.29
C SER A 171 13.50 4.28 -6.91
N VAL A 172 14.54 4.75 -6.20
CA VAL A 172 15.54 5.67 -6.76
C VAL A 172 16.28 5.05 -7.93
N ARG A 173 16.74 3.79 -7.78
CA ARG A 173 17.47 3.08 -8.84
C ARG A 173 16.62 2.85 -10.10
N HIS A 174 15.33 2.58 -9.93
CA HIS A 174 14.48 2.13 -11.04
C HIS A 174 13.50 3.18 -11.57
N GLY A 175 13.24 4.26 -10.82
CA GLY A 175 12.26 5.28 -11.22
C GLY A 175 10.82 4.75 -11.27
N VAL A 176 10.50 3.76 -10.44
CA VAL A 176 9.16 3.15 -10.38
C VAL A 176 8.74 2.99 -8.93
N TRP A 177 7.49 3.34 -8.65
CA TRP A 177 6.84 3.13 -7.37
C TRP A 177 5.58 2.28 -7.50
N VAL A 178 5.18 1.66 -6.40
CA VAL A 178 3.91 0.94 -6.29
C VAL A 178 3.28 1.35 -4.97
N THR A 179 2.03 1.80 -5.02
CA THR A 179 1.28 2.24 -3.83
C THR A 179 0.21 1.23 -3.43
N GLN A 180 -0.47 1.46 -2.32
CA GLN A 180 -1.64 0.68 -1.92
C GLN A 180 -2.87 1.01 -2.78
N ARG A 181 -3.74 0.02 -3.03
CA ARG A 181 -4.92 0.16 -3.91
C ARG A 181 -5.80 1.38 -3.62
N HIS A 182 -6.01 1.68 -2.34
CA HIS A 182 -6.85 2.82 -1.93
C HIS A 182 -6.26 4.18 -2.33
N ASN A 183 -4.97 4.26 -2.64
CA ASN A 183 -4.32 5.49 -3.11
C ASN A 183 -4.35 5.61 -4.63
N GLU A 184 -4.63 4.52 -5.36
CA GLU A 184 -4.47 4.48 -6.82
C GLU A 184 -5.42 5.46 -7.51
N ASP A 185 -6.70 5.49 -7.09
CA ASP A 185 -7.71 6.35 -7.70
C ASP A 185 -7.39 7.83 -7.48
N ALA A 186 -7.01 8.20 -6.25
CA ALA A 186 -6.64 9.58 -5.92
C ALA A 186 -5.41 10.05 -6.71
N LEU A 187 -4.38 9.22 -6.83
CA LEU A 187 -3.17 9.54 -7.60
C LEU A 187 -3.45 9.60 -9.12
N ASN A 188 -4.28 8.70 -9.64
CA ASN A 188 -4.68 8.73 -11.04
C ASN A 188 -5.51 9.97 -11.37
N GLN A 189 -6.49 10.31 -10.53
CA GLN A 189 -7.28 11.54 -10.66
C GLN A 189 -6.37 12.77 -10.59
N ALA A 190 -5.42 12.81 -9.64
CA ALA A 190 -4.45 13.89 -9.55
C ALA A 190 -3.64 14.04 -10.85
N PHE A 191 -3.07 12.93 -11.36
CA PHE A 191 -2.28 12.94 -12.58
C PHE A 191 -3.06 13.31 -13.85
N GLN A 192 -4.37 13.03 -13.88
CA GLN A 192 -5.26 13.47 -14.98
C GLN A 192 -5.61 14.96 -14.84
N SER A 193 -5.80 15.43 -13.61
CA SER A 193 -6.25 16.79 -13.31
C SER A 193 -5.14 17.84 -13.39
N THR A 194 -3.88 17.48 -13.15
CA THR A 194 -2.75 18.41 -13.13
C THR A 194 -1.50 17.80 -13.78
N ASN A 195 -0.66 18.67 -14.35
CA ASN A 195 0.61 18.28 -14.95
C ASN A 195 1.67 17.93 -13.89
N ASN A 196 1.52 18.44 -12.67
CA ASN A 196 2.52 18.33 -11.62
C ASN A 196 1.93 17.63 -10.38
N VAL A 197 2.24 16.35 -10.24
CA VAL A 197 1.95 15.57 -9.03
C VAL A 197 3.26 15.24 -8.34
N TYR A 198 3.49 15.80 -7.15
CA TYR A 198 4.68 15.58 -6.34
C TYR A 198 4.41 14.60 -5.20
N LEU A 199 5.37 13.70 -4.98
CA LEU A 199 5.30 12.61 -4.03
C LEU A 199 6.45 12.75 -3.04
N PHE A 200 6.14 13.00 -1.78
CA PHE A 200 7.10 13.05 -0.68
C PHE A 200 7.19 11.68 -0.01
N PHE A 201 8.39 11.10 -0.01
CA PHE A 201 8.60 9.76 0.52
C PHE A 201 9.17 9.79 1.92
N SER A 202 8.69 8.89 2.78
CA SER A 202 9.25 8.69 4.11
C SER A 202 9.12 7.23 4.54
N ALA A 203 10.22 6.64 5.02
CA ALA A 203 10.18 5.31 5.61
C ALA A 203 9.62 5.34 7.04
N ASN A 204 8.89 4.31 7.41
CA ASN A 204 8.35 4.19 8.76
C ASN A 204 9.47 4.14 9.79
N LYS A 205 9.31 4.90 10.89
CA LYS A 205 10.29 5.02 11.99
C LYS A 205 11.65 5.63 11.61
N SER A 206 11.79 6.22 10.42
CA SER A 206 13.03 6.89 10.01
C SER A 206 13.27 8.23 10.72
N GLY A 207 12.21 8.93 11.13
CA GLY A 207 12.32 10.27 11.70
C GLY A 207 12.55 11.39 10.67
N GLU A 208 12.47 11.07 9.38
CA GLU A 208 12.77 11.98 8.28
C GLU A 208 11.90 11.70 7.05
N PHE A 209 11.88 12.68 6.13
CA PHE A 209 11.56 12.40 4.74
C PHE A 209 12.83 11.97 3.99
N PHE A 210 12.68 10.94 3.16
CA PHE A 210 13.75 10.37 2.34
C PHE A 210 14.10 11.29 1.16
N GLY A 211 13.10 11.99 0.62
CA GLY A 211 13.20 12.76 -0.60
C GLY A 211 11.84 12.93 -1.26
N TYR A 212 11.83 13.48 -2.46
CA TYR A 212 10.61 13.65 -3.25
C TYR A 212 10.84 13.39 -4.75
N ALA A 213 9.75 13.03 -5.41
CA ALA A 213 9.71 12.75 -6.83
C ALA A 213 8.46 13.36 -7.48
N ARG A 214 8.48 13.50 -8.81
CA ARG A 214 7.28 13.80 -9.59
C ARG A 214 6.75 12.53 -10.24
N MET A 215 5.42 12.39 -10.28
CA MET A 215 4.78 11.31 -11.01
C MET A 215 5.04 11.47 -12.53
N ALA A 216 5.41 10.38 -13.21
CA ALA A 216 5.78 10.39 -14.63
C ALA A 216 4.87 9.50 -15.50
N SER A 217 4.01 8.69 -14.89
CA SER A 217 2.97 7.95 -15.59
C SER A 217 1.74 7.74 -14.73
N ARG A 218 0.59 7.50 -15.38
CA ARG A 218 -0.60 6.92 -14.73
C ARG A 218 -0.30 5.51 -14.20
N LEU A 219 -1.11 5.06 -13.25
CA LEU A 219 -1.15 3.66 -12.83
C LEU A 219 -1.97 2.89 -13.88
N LEU A 220 -1.36 1.94 -14.58
CA LEU A 220 -1.99 1.25 -15.71
C LEU A 220 -3.13 0.32 -15.25
N GLU A 221 -4.32 0.49 -15.81
CA GLU A 221 -5.41 -0.49 -15.70
C GLU A 221 -5.15 -1.68 -16.63
N GLY A 222 -5.19 -2.89 -16.08
CA GLY A 222 -4.89 -4.12 -16.79
C GLY A 222 -3.41 -4.49 -16.72
N GLY A 223 -3.11 -5.69 -16.23
CA GLY A 223 -1.76 -6.23 -16.19
C GLY A 223 -1.24 -6.49 -17.60
N VAL A 224 -0.72 -5.44 -18.26
CA VAL A 224 -0.02 -5.59 -19.52
C VAL A 224 1.43 -5.93 -19.23
N GLU A 225 1.87 -7.03 -19.84
CA GLU A 225 3.23 -7.55 -19.90
C GLU A 225 4.28 -6.42 -20.09
N PRO A 226 5.51 -6.61 -19.56
CA PRO A 226 6.61 -5.65 -19.63
C PRO A 226 7.14 -5.36 -21.06
N SER A 227 6.40 -5.70 -22.12
CA SER A 227 6.81 -5.39 -23.50
C SER A 227 6.83 -3.88 -23.80
N CYS A 228 6.07 -3.06 -23.08
CA CYS A 228 6.20 -1.60 -23.13
C CYS A 228 7.33 -1.06 -22.22
N MET A 229 8.01 -1.96 -21.50
CA MET A 229 9.10 -1.73 -20.55
C MET A 229 10.30 -2.58 -20.97
N GLY A 230 10.90 -2.33 -22.14
CA GLY A 230 11.92 -3.17 -22.79
C GLY A 230 13.08 -3.70 -21.93
N VAL A 231 12.82 -4.72 -21.10
CA VAL A 231 13.74 -5.26 -20.09
C VAL A 231 13.74 -6.78 -20.21
N LYS A 232 14.88 -7.34 -20.63
CA LYS A 232 15.17 -8.78 -20.51
C LYS A 232 15.61 -9.09 -19.07
N VAL A 233 15.04 -10.13 -18.47
CA VAL A 233 15.22 -10.49 -17.05
C VAL A 233 16.13 -11.73 -16.96
N VAL A 234 17.28 -11.63 -16.28
CA VAL A 234 18.11 -12.78 -15.85
C VAL A 234 18.57 -12.53 -14.40
N PRO A 235 18.48 -13.49 -13.48
CA PRO A 235 18.76 -13.26 -12.05
C PRO A 235 20.25 -13.49 -11.71
N ASN A 236 21.01 -12.46 -11.28
CA ASN A 236 22.37 -12.73 -10.77
C ASN A 236 22.99 -11.73 -9.77
N ASP A 237 22.25 -11.18 -8.81
CA ASP A 237 22.85 -10.39 -7.70
C ASP A 237 22.58 -11.04 -6.33
N MET A 238 23.64 -11.47 -5.64
CA MET A 238 23.60 -12.20 -4.36
C MET A 238 23.09 -11.36 -3.18
N GLN A 239 23.31 -10.04 -3.17
CA GLN A 239 22.96 -9.17 -2.03
C GLN A 239 21.48 -8.73 -2.04
N ASP A 240 20.92 -8.38 -3.22
CA ASP A 240 19.51 -8.00 -3.39
C ASP A 240 18.55 -9.23 -3.38
N ALA A 241 19.08 -10.45 -3.48
CA ALA A 241 18.35 -11.71 -3.36
C ALA A 241 18.07 -12.13 -1.90
N LEU A 242 18.91 -11.72 -0.95
CA LEU A 242 18.74 -12.06 0.46
C LEU A 242 17.49 -11.41 1.07
N ASP A 243 17.17 -10.19 0.63
CA ASP A 243 16.10 -9.38 1.20
C ASP A 243 14.75 -9.53 0.49
N ALA A 244 14.67 -10.22 -0.66
CA ALA A 244 13.42 -10.37 -1.41
C ALA A 244 12.47 -11.32 -0.68
N PRO A 245 11.15 -11.12 -0.77
CA PRO A 245 10.20 -12.04 -0.15
C PRO A 245 10.42 -13.45 -0.69
N LYS A 246 10.79 -14.37 0.19
CA LYS A 246 11.10 -15.77 -0.15
C LYS A 246 9.80 -16.56 -0.12
N VAL A 247 9.44 -17.16 -1.25
CA VAL A 247 8.27 -18.03 -1.35
C VAL A 247 8.73 -19.48 -1.34
N THR A 248 8.40 -20.21 -0.28
CA THR A 248 8.72 -21.64 -0.15
C THR A 248 7.44 -22.45 -0.24
N MET A 249 7.34 -23.35 -1.22
CA MET A 249 6.20 -24.26 -1.34
C MET A 249 6.23 -25.29 -0.20
N THR A 250 5.09 -25.51 0.44
CA THR A 250 4.95 -26.56 1.47
C THR A 250 4.07 -27.67 0.93
N PRO A 251 4.55 -28.93 0.89
CA PRO A 251 3.72 -30.07 0.52
C PRO A 251 2.57 -30.23 1.52
N ALA A 252 1.53 -30.97 1.12
CA ALA A 252 0.49 -31.38 2.03
C ALA A 252 1.10 -32.30 3.11
N THR A 253 0.73 -32.06 4.37
CA THR A 253 1.06 -32.93 5.50
C THR A 253 -0.20 -33.69 5.92
N ARG A 254 -0.06 -34.66 6.83
CA ARG A 254 -1.21 -35.38 7.41
C ARG A 254 -2.26 -34.47 8.07
N TRP A 255 -1.90 -33.22 8.40
CA TRP A 255 -2.77 -32.29 9.12
C TRP A 255 -3.05 -31.01 8.34
N ALA A 256 -2.20 -30.62 7.40
CA ALA A 256 -2.31 -29.33 6.72
C ALA A 256 -2.26 -29.49 5.20
N PRO A 257 -3.05 -28.71 4.45
CA PRO A 257 -3.10 -28.83 3.00
C PRO A 257 -1.80 -28.32 2.38
N ARG A 258 -1.65 -28.57 1.07
CA ARG A 258 -0.59 -27.95 0.26
C ARG A 258 -0.69 -26.43 0.39
N GLY A 259 0.44 -25.74 0.35
CA GLY A 259 0.43 -24.28 0.49
C GLY A 259 1.77 -23.65 0.18
N ARG A 260 1.92 -22.39 0.56
CA ARG A 260 3.16 -21.64 0.40
C ARG A 260 3.43 -20.76 1.62
N VAL A 261 4.68 -20.74 2.06
CA VAL A 261 5.20 -19.76 3.02
C VAL A 261 5.72 -18.55 2.24
N VAL A 262 5.27 -17.36 2.62
CA VAL A 262 5.81 -16.09 2.17
C VAL A 262 6.58 -15.48 3.34
N ASP A 263 7.91 -15.47 3.24
CA ASP A 263 8.81 -14.85 4.20
C ASP A 263 9.30 -13.50 3.65
N ASP A 264 8.71 -12.43 4.17
CA ASP A 264 9.14 -11.03 3.99
C ASP A 264 9.57 -10.46 5.36
N SER A 265 10.53 -11.15 5.99
CA SER A 265 11.12 -10.75 7.27
C SER A 265 11.66 -9.32 7.28
N ALA A 266 12.20 -8.84 6.15
CA ALA A 266 12.63 -7.45 5.97
C ALA A 266 11.51 -6.43 6.23
N ARG A 267 10.25 -6.79 5.91
CA ARG A 267 9.05 -5.99 6.18
C ARG A 267 8.25 -6.50 7.38
N GLY A 268 8.79 -7.47 8.12
CA GLY A 268 8.19 -8.09 9.30
C GLY A 268 6.91 -8.86 9.00
N THR A 269 6.78 -9.39 7.78
CA THR A 269 5.59 -10.12 7.31
C THR A 269 5.99 -11.55 6.96
N VAL A 270 5.63 -12.52 7.80
CA VAL A 270 5.88 -13.94 7.55
C VAL A 270 4.58 -14.70 7.77
N PHE A 271 4.09 -15.35 6.72
CA PHE A 271 2.82 -16.07 6.77
C PHE A 271 2.79 -17.25 5.80
N TRP A 272 1.90 -18.19 6.08
CA TRP A 272 1.58 -19.33 5.26
C TRP A 272 0.16 -19.19 4.71
N GLU A 273 -0.07 -19.64 3.48
CA GLU A 273 -1.41 -19.74 2.88
C GLU A 273 -1.63 -21.11 2.24
N ALA A 274 -2.86 -21.60 2.37
CA ALA A 274 -3.34 -22.76 1.66
C ALA A 274 -3.39 -22.51 0.14
N GLY A 275 -2.94 -23.51 -0.62
CA GLY A 275 -3.08 -23.56 -2.07
C GLY A 275 -4.54 -23.75 -2.49
N PRO A 276 -4.87 -23.59 -3.78
CA PRO A 276 -6.20 -23.90 -4.28
C PRO A 276 -6.56 -25.36 -3.92
N SER A 277 -7.75 -25.55 -3.34
CA SER A 277 -8.24 -26.88 -2.96
C SER A 277 -8.42 -27.74 -4.21
N THR A 278 -8.10 -29.02 -4.10
CA THR A 278 -8.18 -30.03 -5.17
C THR A 278 -9.59 -30.29 -5.70
N SER A 279 -10.61 -29.63 -5.19
CA SER A 279 -12.01 -29.79 -5.59
C SER A 279 -12.39 -29.09 -6.90
N GLU A 280 -11.55 -28.18 -7.44
CA GLU A 280 -11.81 -27.50 -8.73
C GLU A 280 -10.91 -27.97 -9.89
N SER A 281 -10.09 -29.01 -9.67
CA SER A 281 -9.17 -29.55 -10.70
C SER A 281 -9.16 -31.08 -10.71
N ALA A 282 -10.19 -31.73 -10.18
CA ALA A 282 -10.33 -33.18 -10.20
C ALA A 282 -10.87 -33.68 -11.56
N ALA A 283 -10.08 -33.48 -12.61
CA ALA A 283 -10.20 -34.21 -13.87
C ALA A 283 -8.82 -34.30 -14.51
N GLU A 284 -7.93 -35.09 -13.90
CA GLU A 284 -6.96 -35.98 -14.56
C GLU A 284 -5.98 -36.54 -13.51
N ALA A 285 -6.00 -37.87 -13.37
CA ALA A 285 -5.04 -38.62 -12.57
C ALA A 285 -3.67 -38.73 -13.28
N PRO A 286 -2.57 -39.01 -12.56
CA PRO A 286 -1.22 -38.72 -13.04
C PRO A 286 -0.63 -39.88 -13.86
N LYS A 287 0.03 -39.56 -14.99
CA LYS A 287 1.07 -40.41 -15.57
C LYS A 287 2.43 -39.85 -15.20
N ALA A 288 3.29 -40.71 -14.66
CA ALA A 288 4.67 -40.43 -14.31
C ALA A 288 5.51 -40.12 -15.55
N ALA A 289 6.23 -39.00 -15.52
CA ALA A 289 7.45 -38.76 -16.31
C ALA A 289 8.27 -37.58 -15.72
N GLU A 290 9.59 -37.78 -15.74
CA GLU A 290 10.73 -36.96 -15.29
C GLU A 290 10.81 -35.51 -15.85
N PRO A 291 11.70 -34.63 -15.32
CA PRO A 291 11.50 -33.20 -15.26
C PRO A 291 11.94 -32.48 -16.54
N SER A 292 10.98 -31.92 -17.29
CA SER A 292 11.26 -30.89 -18.29
C SER A 292 11.11 -29.51 -17.67
N SER A 293 12.22 -28.80 -17.58
CA SER A 293 12.33 -27.37 -17.28
C SER A 293 11.50 -26.54 -18.26
N THR A 294 10.34 -26.05 -17.81
CA THR A 294 9.64 -24.98 -18.53
C THR A 294 9.01 -24.02 -17.54
N GLU A 295 9.47 -22.78 -17.62
CA GLU A 295 9.01 -21.62 -16.88
C GLU A 295 7.48 -21.45 -16.96
N ARG A 296 6.78 -21.85 -15.90
CA ARG A 296 5.39 -21.46 -15.63
C ARG A 296 5.26 -21.13 -14.16
N GLY A 297 5.38 -19.85 -13.82
CA GLY A 297 5.30 -19.46 -12.42
C GLY A 297 5.31 -17.96 -12.16
N ALA A 298 4.66 -17.15 -12.99
CA ALA A 298 4.53 -15.72 -12.72
C ALA A 298 3.17 -15.14 -13.17
N SER A 299 2.06 -15.84 -12.93
CA SER A 299 0.73 -15.24 -13.19
C SER A 299 -0.41 -15.81 -12.34
N LEU A 300 -0.14 -16.18 -11.09
CA LEU A 300 -1.22 -16.53 -10.16
C LEU A 300 -0.99 -15.80 -8.83
N VAL A 301 -2.01 -15.06 -8.42
CA VAL A 301 -2.17 -14.31 -7.16
C VAL A 301 -1.56 -12.89 -7.12
N ALA A 302 -1.98 -12.01 -8.04
CA ALA A 302 -1.84 -10.55 -7.89
C ALA A 302 -3.00 -9.91 -7.07
N HIS A 303 -3.70 -10.68 -6.23
CA HIS A 303 -4.90 -10.21 -5.51
C HIS A 303 -4.64 -9.19 -4.39
N GLY A 304 -3.39 -8.78 -4.15
CA GLY A 304 -3.07 -7.73 -3.19
C GLY A 304 -1.98 -6.73 -3.60
N GLN A 305 -1.36 -6.88 -4.78
CA GLN A 305 -0.35 -5.94 -5.24
C GLN A 305 -1.02 -4.71 -5.84
N GLY A 306 -0.50 -3.53 -5.49
CA GLY A 306 -0.85 -2.30 -6.20
C GLY A 306 -0.19 -2.23 -7.57
N LYS A 307 -0.64 -1.31 -8.41
CA LYS A 307 -0.13 -1.12 -9.77
C LYS A 307 1.17 -0.31 -9.76
N PRO A 308 2.23 -0.74 -10.47
CA PRO A 308 3.44 0.07 -10.64
C PRO A 308 3.18 1.28 -11.52
N PHE A 309 3.86 2.38 -11.23
CA PHE A 309 3.88 3.59 -12.06
C PHE A 309 5.24 4.28 -12.00
N ARG A 310 5.58 5.01 -13.07
CA ARG A 310 6.86 5.70 -13.19
C ARG A 310 6.86 6.97 -12.37
N ILE A 311 7.98 7.22 -11.72
CA ILE A 311 8.26 8.46 -11.01
C ILE A 311 9.66 8.95 -11.38
N GLN A 312 9.84 10.26 -11.32
CA GLN A 312 11.11 10.93 -11.53
C GLN A 312 11.56 11.54 -10.20
N TRP A 313 12.58 10.94 -9.58
CA TRP A 313 13.17 11.50 -8.37
C TRP A 313 13.80 12.86 -8.68
N ILE A 314 13.43 13.86 -7.90
CA ILE A 314 13.97 15.23 -8.03
C ILE A 314 15.02 15.45 -6.94
N SER A 315 14.76 14.99 -5.72
CA SER A 315 15.73 15.04 -4.63
C SER A 315 15.66 13.79 -3.77
N THR A 316 16.83 13.30 -3.37
CA THR A 316 17.01 12.26 -2.35
C THR A 316 17.70 12.81 -1.09
N THR A 317 17.76 14.14 -0.96
CA THR A 317 18.26 14.82 0.23
C THR A 317 17.32 14.54 1.39
N ARG A 318 17.88 14.22 2.56
CA ARG A 318 17.08 13.90 3.75
C ARG A 318 16.60 15.16 4.42
N LEU A 319 15.30 15.19 4.70
CA LEU A 319 14.68 16.26 5.47
C LEU A 319 14.22 15.72 6.82
N PRO A 320 15.00 15.93 7.89
CA PRO A 320 14.61 15.53 9.24
C PRO A 320 13.30 16.18 9.68
N PHE A 321 12.46 15.43 10.39
CA PHE A 321 11.13 15.90 10.83
C PHE A 321 11.14 17.09 11.79
N TYR A 322 12.28 17.37 12.46
CA TYR A 322 12.39 18.57 13.28
C TYR A 322 12.40 19.85 12.43
N ARG A 323 12.88 19.78 11.18
CA ARG A 323 12.87 20.92 10.24
C ARG A 323 11.48 21.24 9.69
N THR A 324 10.55 20.27 9.73
CA THR A 324 9.14 20.48 9.33
C THR A 324 8.24 20.81 10.53
N ARG A 325 8.81 21.19 11.69
CA ARG A 325 8.04 21.53 12.88
C ARG A 325 7.15 22.75 12.61
N GLY A 326 5.89 22.69 13.04
CA GLY A 326 4.93 23.78 12.82
C GLY A 326 4.25 23.77 11.45
N LEU A 327 4.79 23.08 10.44
CA LEU A 327 4.10 22.90 9.16
C LEU A 327 2.95 21.90 9.36
N ARG A 328 1.71 22.34 9.13
CA ARG A 328 0.48 21.60 9.37
C ARG A 328 -0.37 21.55 8.11
N ASN A 329 -1.05 20.43 7.90
CA ASN A 329 -1.91 20.22 6.75
C ASN A 329 -3.40 20.34 7.13
N PRO A 330 -4.11 21.40 6.69
CA PRO A 330 -5.55 21.56 6.92
C PRO A 330 -6.37 20.35 6.47
N TRP A 331 -6.00 19.70 5.35
CA TRP A 331 -6.70 18.55 4.78
C TRP A 331 -6.52 17.25 5.58
N ASN A 332 -5.66 17.24 6.61
CA ASN A 332 -5.45 16.10 7.51
C ASN A 332 -5.67 16.51 8.98
N ALA A 333 -6.84 17.08 9.26
CA ALA A 333 -7.24 17.54 10.60
C ALA A 333 -6.22 18.51 11.23
N ASN A 334 -5.61 19.36 10.41
CA ASN A 334 -4.57 20.33 10.79
C ASN A 334 -3.39 19.71 11.58
N ARG A 335 -3.10 18.43 11.34
CA ARG A 335 -1.96 17.73 11.93
C ARG A 335 -0.67 18.16 11.26
N GLU A 336 0.44 18.07 11.98
CA GLU A 336 1.77 18.30 11.39
C GLU A 336 2.00 17.36 10.20
N VAL A 337 2.70 17.84 9.16
CA VAL A 337 2.87 17.06 7.90
C VAL A 337 3.51 15.69 8.13
N LYS A 338 4.41 15.59 9.12
CA LYS A 338 5.06 14.34 9.50
C LYS A 338 4.10 13.28 10.07
N ARG A 339 2.91 13.70 10.54
CA ARG A 339 1.83 12.84 11.07
C ARG A 339 0.82 12.48 9.97
N ALA A 340 1.33 12.08 8.81
CA ALA A 340 0.54 11.64 7.67
C ALA A 340 0.51 10.11 7.54
N ARG A 341 -0.62 9.58 7.04
CA ARG A 341 -0.73 8.19 6.58
C ARG A 341 -0.23 8.08 5.14
N ASP A 342 -0.04 6.86 4.68
CA ASP A 342 0.24 6.60 3.27
C ASP A 342 -0.89 7.18 2.39
N GLY A 343 -0.53 7.88 1.31
CA GLY A 343 -1.47 8.51 0.39
C GLY A 343 -2.11 9.80 0.88
N THR A 344 -1.66 10.38 2.00
CA THR A 344 -2.22 11.66 2.50
C THR A 344 -1.93 12.77 1.50
N GLU A 345 -2.98 13.41 1.00
CA GLU A 345 -2.87 14.61 0.17
C GLU A 345 -2.56 15.84 1.03
N LEU A 346 -1.74 16.75 0.51
CA LEU A 346 -1.40 18.03 1.14
C LEU A 346 -2.07 19.17 0.40
N GLU A 347 -2.55 20.13 1.18
CA GLU A 347 -2.96 21.44 0.68
C GLU A 347 -1.80 22.12 -0.09
N ALA A 348 -2.13 22.89 -1.12
CA ALA A 348 -1.15 23.37 -2.11
C ALA A 348 -0.04 24.21 -1.46
N ASP A 349 -0.38 25.19 -0.62
CA ASP A 349 0.60 26.04 0.06
C ASP A 349 1.47 25.21 1.03
N VAL A 350 0.90 24.22 1.70
CA VAL A 350 1.63 23.29 2.58
C VAL A 350 2.62 22.43 1.78
N GLY A 351 2.20 21.93 0.62
CA GLY A 351 3.06 21.16 -0.29
C GLY A 351 4.23 21.98 -0.82
N GLU A 352 3.98 23.22 -1.23
CA GLU A 352 5.01 24.16 -1.69
C GLU A 352 6.01 24.52 -0.59
N ARG A 353 5.53 24.81 0.62
CA ARG A 353 6.41 25.06 1.77
C ARG A 353 7.27 23.83 2.10
N LEU A 354 6.71 22.62 1.99
CA LEU A 354 7.48 21.40 2.18
C LEU A 354 8.57 21.24 1.10
N LEU A 355 8.26 21.53 -0.18
CA LEU A 355 9.27 21.58 -1.25
C LEU A 355 10.38 22.57 -0.93
N GLN A 356 10.04 23.80 -0.51
CA GLN A 356 11.03 24.82 -0.15
C GLN A 356 11.98 24.32 0.95
N LEU A 357 11.48 23.59 1.95
CA LEU A 357 12.34 23.02 2.99
C LEU A 357 13.37 22.03 2.44
N PHE A 358 13.08 21.29 1.36
CA PHE A 358 14.07 20.43 0.69
C PHE A 358 15.08 21.21 -0.16
N LEU A 359 14.69 22.38 -0.68
CA LEU A 359 15.61 23.21 -1.48
C LEU A 359 16.66 23.91 -0.61
N HIS A 360 16.36 24.12 0.68
CA HIS A 360 17.26 24.75 1.64
C HIS A 360 17.91 23.73 2.61
N SER A 361 17.72 22.42 2.40
CA SER A 361 18.13 21.37 3.35
C SER A 361 19.56 20.89 3.21
#